data_AF-A0A842XWA2-F1
#
_entry.id   AF-A0A842XWA2-F1
#
_cell.length_a   1.000
_cell.length_b   1.000
_cell.length_c   1.000
_cell.angle_alpha   90.00
_cell.angle_beta   90.00
_cell.angle_gamma   90.00
#
_symmetry.space_group_name_H-M   'P 1'
#
loop_
_entity.id
_entity.type
_entity.pdbx_description
1 polymer ?
#
loop_
_entity_poly.entity_id
_entity_poly.type
_entity_poly.pdbx_seq_one_letter_code
_entity_poly.pdbx_strand_id
1 'polypeptide(L)'
;AVDASLWYVNAVLQYLKYTGDFRFVQEKLWETLKTIIENYARGTAFNIHVDGHGLLRHGSQLTWMDAAIDGQPVTPRAGKAVEVQALWYNALKIMELLANRFKEKDEAERYAEMAEKTRKSFVEKFWNPRKDCLFDVISEHGEDDSLRPNQVIAVALDFTMLDNAKNEKIVDVVHRELLTPYGLRTLARNDPRYVGVYAGDRRSRDKAYHNGTVWPWLLGPFTTAFLKTKGYTDYRRECALKNFLSPLLTERISKSGLGVLNEIFDGEPPYTSRGCIAQAWSVAEPFRVYVEEVMQVKPVYEKKVLQNL
;
A
#
# COMPACT_ATOMS: atom_id res chain seq x y z
N ALA A 1 -1.35 10.86 10.60
CA ALA A 1 -1.31 9.56 9.91
C ALA A 1 0.09 8.96 10.03
N VAL A 2 0.22 7.65 10.20
CA VAL A 2 1.51 6.93 10.33
C VAL A 2 2.14 6.64 8.97
N ASP A 3 1.33 6.47 7.93
CA ASP A 3 1.73 6.07 6.58
C ASP A 3 2.14 7.25 5.68
N ALA A 4 1.57 8.44 5.88
CA ALA A 4 1.75 9.61 5.02
C ALA A 4 3.24 9.98 4.77
N SER A 5 4.05 10.08 5.81
CA SER A 5 5.48 10.42 5.64
C SER A 5 6.26 9.30 4.94
N LEU A 6 5.84 8.05 5.09
CA LEU A 6 6.46 6.92 4.39
C LEU A 6 6.08 6.91 2.90
N TRP A 7 4.83 7.25 2.58
CA TRP A 7 4.41 7.50 1.20
C TRP A 7 5.15 8.68 0.58
N TYR A 8 5.47 9.72 1.36
CA TYR A 8 6.32 10.82 0.89
C TYR A 8 7.73 10.36 0.52
N VAL A 9 8.38 9.52 1.35
CA VAL A 9 9.68 8.92 1.01
C VAL A 9 9.58 8.11 -0.29
N ASN A 10 8.52 7.30 -0.44
CA ASN A 10 8.25 6.58 -1.69
C ASN A 10 8.08 7.52 -2.89
N ALA A 11 7.33 8.61 -2.75
CA ALA A 11 7.12 9.59 -3.80
C ALA A 11 8.43 10.25 -4.25
N VAL A 12 9.40 10.46 -3.35
CA VAL A 12 10.74 10.95 -3.72
C VAL A 12 11.48 9.93 -4.61
N LEU A 13 11.40 8.64 -4.29
CA LEU A 13 11.96 7.61 -5.17
C LEU A 13 11.27 7.63 -6.54
N GLN A 14 9.93 7.66 -6.59
CA GLN A 14 9.20 7.68 -7.87
C GLN A 14 9.55 8.94 -8.68
N TYR A 15 9.65 10.11 -8.03
CA TYR A 15 10.12 11.34 -8.66
C TYR A 15 11.51 11.15 -9.30
N LEU A 16 12.48 10.60 -8.57
CA LEU A 16 13.82 10.34 -9.09
C LEU A 16 13.81 9.40 -10.28
N LYS A 17 12.97 8.35 -10.27
CA LYS A 17 12.86 7.43 -11.40
C LYS A 17 12.38 8.13 -12.69
N TYR A 18 11.58 9.19 -12.57
CA TYR A 18 11.12 9.99 -13.72
C TYR A 18 12.06 11.12 -14.11
N THR A 19 12.74 11.77 -13.15
CA THR A 19 13.52 12.99 -13.41
C THR A 19 15.03 12.79 -13.40
N GLY A 20 15.53 11.79 -12.67
CA GLY A 20 16.94 11.59 -12.40
C GLY A 20 17.57 12.71 -11.55
N ASP A 21 16.77 13.60 -10.96
CA ASP A 21 17.24 14.82 -10.29
C ASP A 21 17.70 14.57 -8.85
N PHE A 22 18.82 13.84 -8.75
CA PHE A 22 19.49 13.58 -7.47
C PHE A 22 19.96 14.86 -6.78
N ARG A 23 20.28 15.91 -7.55
CA ARG A 23 20.76 17.18 -7.01
C ARG A 23 19.66 17.86 -6.21
N PHE A 24 18.46 17.96 -6.78
CA PHE A 24 17.31 18.51 -6.07
C PHE A 24 17.00 17.72 -4.79
N VAL A 25 17.00 16.38 -4.86
CA VAL A 25 16.74 15.54 -3.68
C VAL A 25 17.81 15.77 -2.61
N GLN A 26 19.08 15.79 -2.98
CA GLN A 26 20.19 16.02 -2.04
C GLN A 26 20.10 17.40 -1.38
N GLU A 27 19.91 18.45 -2.18
CA GLU A 27 19.96 19.84 -1.70
C GLU A 27 18.68 20.27 -0.96
N LYS A 28 17.52 19.69 -1.29
CA LYS A 28 16.21 20.19 -0.83
C LYS A 28 15.45 19.22 0.07
N LEU A 29 15.61 17.92 -0.12
CA LEU A 29 14.75 16.93 0.54
C LEU A 29 15.51 16.04 1.53
N TRP A 30 16.81 15.86 1.35
CA TRP A 30 17.59 14.85 2.08
C TRP A 30 17.51 14.99 3.61
N GLU A 31 17.70 16.20 4.13
CA GLU A 31 17.62 16.46 5.57
C GLU A 31 16.20 16.23 6.13
N THR A 32 15.17 16.56 5.36
CA THR A 32 13.78 16.24 5.73
C THR A 32 13.55 14.74 5.78
N LEU A 33 14.07 13.98 4.80
CA LEU A 33 13.96 12.53 4.80
C LEU A 33 14.66 11.90 6.00
N LYS A 34 15.89 12.33 6.34
CA LYS A 34 16.59 11.89 7.55
C LYS A 34 15.78 12.20 8.81
N THR A 35 15.23 13.41 8.90
CA THR A 35 14.38 13.83 10.02
C THR A 35 13.14 12.94 10.17
N ILE A 36 12.50 12.52 9.07
CA ILE A 36 11.35 11.60 9.11
C ILE A 36 11.76 10.26 9.75
N ILE A 37 12.85 9.64 9.27
CA ILE A 37 13.31 8.34 9.78
C ILE A 37 13.72 8.42 11.25
N GLU A 38 14.44 9.47 11.63
CA GLU A 38 14.88 9.69 13.01
C GLU A 38 13.71 9.86 13.98
N ASN A 39 12.67 10.60 13.59
CA ASN A 39 11.49 10.76 14.43
C ASN A 39 10.72 9.46 14.62
N TYR A 40 10.64 8.62 13.59
CA TYR A 40 10.09 7.27 13.73
C TYR A 40 10.96 6.38 14.63
N ALA A 41 12.29 6.47 14.52
CA ALA A 41 13.20 5.65 15.31
C ALA A 41 13.21 6.04 16.80
N ARG A 42 13.20 7.34 17.12
CA ARG A 42 13.19 7.85 18.52
C ARG A 42 11.80 7.80 19.15
N GLY A 43 10.77 7.88 18.32
CA GLY A 43 9.39 8.04 18.75
C GLY A 43 8.88 9.47 18.57
N THR A 44 7.64 9.58 18.10
CA THR A 44 6.94 10.84 17.86
C THR A 44 6.03 11.22 19.04
N ALA A 45 5.54 12.47 19.04
CA ALA A 45 4.57 12.95 20.03
C ALA A 45 3.25 12.14 20.06
N PHE A 46 2.91 11.45 18.96
CA PHE A 46 1.72 10.58 18.87
C PHE A 46 2.04 9.11 19.20
N ASN A 47 3.16 8.86 19.89
CA ASN A 47 3.63 7.54 20.28
C ASN A 47 3.83 6.57 19.09
N ILE A 48 4.10 7.09 17.90
CA ILE A 48 4.57 6.28 16.77
C ILE A 48 6.08 6.08 16.94
N HIS A 49 6.53 4.83 17.05
CA HIS A 49 7.93 4.51 17.31
C HIS A 49 8.31 3.13 16.77
N VAL A 50 9.60 2.95 16.46
CA VAL A 50 10.18 1.63 16.17
C VAL A 50 10.38 0.86 17.48
N ASP A 51 9.94 -0.40 17.51
CA ASP A 51 10.10 -1.26 18.69
C ASP A 51 11.43 -2.05 18.70
N GLY A 52 11.64 -2.87 19.72
CA GLY A 52 12.81 -3.73 19.85
C GLY A 52 13.02 -4.73 18.71
N HIS A 53 11.98 -5.02 17.91
CA HIS A 53 12.03 -5.89 16.74
C HIS A 53 12.28 -5.11 15.43
N GLY A 54 12.45 -3.78 15.48
CA GLY A 54 12.62 -2.98 14.28
C GLY A 54 11.32 -2.76 13.49
N LEU A 55 10.16 -2.94 14.13
CA LEU A 55 8.84 -2.74 13.51
C LEU A 55 8.20 -1.47 14.08
N LEU A 56 7.48 -0.73 13.23
CA LEU A 56 6.76 0.49 13.62
C LEU A 56 5.48 0.15 14.38
N ARG A 57 5.42 0.60 15.64
CA ARG A 57 4.21 0.60 16.46
C ARG A 57 3.51 1.95 16.36
N HIS A 58 2.19 1.94 16.26
CA HIS A 58 1.36 3.14 16.24
C HIS A 58 0.00 2.94 16.92
N GLY A 59 -0.67 4.05 17.24
CA GLY A 59 -2.03 4.06 17.77
C GLY A 59 -3.12 3.82 16.71
N SER A 60 -4.38 3.81 17.16
CA SER A 60 -5.56 3.63 16.31
C SER A 60 -5.79 4.83 15.38
N GLN A 61 -6.52 4.63 14.27
CA GLN A 61 -6.94 5.69 13.33
C GLN A 61 -5.77 6.49 12.71
N LEU A 62 -4.59 5.88 12.58
CA LEU A 62 -3.44 6.52 11.94
C LEU A 62 -3.14 6.00 10.53
N THR A 63 -3.78 4.91 10.11
CA THR A 63 -3.67 4.34 8.75
C THR A 63 -4.78 4.89 7.87
N TRP A 64 -4.69 4.73 6.55
CA TRP A 64 -5.78 5.07 5.61
C TRP A 64 -7.16 4.45 5.92
N MET A 65 -7.23 3.36 6.71
CA MET A 65 -8.47 2.81 7.26
C MET A 65 -8.82 3.45 8.62
N ASP A 66 -9.30 4.71 8.63
CA ASP A 66 -9.38 5.57 9.83
C ASP A 66 -10.80 5.86 10.36
N ALA A 67 -11.84 5.24 9.80
CA ALA A 67 -13.23 5.48 10.22
C ALA A 67 -13.50 5.26 11.73
N ALA A 68 -14.30 6.15 12.32
CA ALA A 68 -14.62 6.15 13.74
C ALA A 68 -16.09 6.49 14.05
N ILE A 69 -16.66 5.81 15.05
CA ILE A 69 -18.02 6.05 15.55
C ILE A 69 -17.91 6.39 17.03
N ASP A 70 -18.35 7.60 17.40
CA ASP A 70 -18.36 8.08 18.78
C ASP A 70 -16.99 7.96 19.48
N GLY A 71 -15.93 8.27 18.72
CA GLY A 71 -14.53 8.18 19.18
C GLY A 71 -13.92 6.77 19.10
N GLN A 72 -14.71 5.74 18.81
CA GLN A 72 -14.25 4.36 18.71
C GLN A 72 -13.87 3.99 17.26
N PRO A 73 -12.66 3.48 17.00
CA PRO A 73 -12.28 3.01 15.67
C PRO A 73 -13.18 1.86 15.20
N VAL A 74 -13.66 1.95 13.95
CA VAL A 74 -14.43 0.87 13.30
C VAL A 74 -13.51 -0.26 12.85
N THR A 75 -12.34 0.11 12.33
CA THR A 75 -11.26 -0.79 11.94
C THR A 75 -10.05 -0.51 12.82
N PRO A 76 -9.99 -1.06 14.05
CA PRO A 76 -8.86 -0.83 14.94
C PRO A 76 -7.62 -1.50 14.37
N ARG A 77 -6.63 -0.69 13.99
CA ARG A 77 -5.35 -1.14 13.43
C ARG A 77 -4.15 -0.66 14.24
N ALA A 78 -4.37 -0.42 15.53
CA ALA A 78 -3.30 -0.12 16.48
C ALA A 78 -2.35 -1.31 16.64
N GLY A 79 -1.09 -1.03 16.94
CA GLY A 79 -0.02 -2.02 16.92
C GLY A 79 0.81 -1.83 15.66
N LYS A 80 0.93 -2.88 14.85
CA LYS A 80 1.78 -2.93 13.66
C LYS A 80 0.94 -3.31 12.45
N ALA A 81 0.44 -2.34 11.70
CA ALA A 81 -0.27 -2.58 10.45
C ALA A 81 0.69 -3.06 9.35
N VAL A 82 0.25 -4.04 8.56
CA VAL A 82 1.08 -4.75 7.56
C VAL A 82 1.69 -3.83 6.51
N GLU A 83 0.92 -2.91 5.95
CA GLU A 83 1.39 -1.98 4.92
C GLU A 83 2.29 -0.89 5.49
N VAL A 84 2.10 -0.51 6.76
CA VAL A 84 2.99 0.43 7.45
C VAL A 84 4.37 -0.19 7.59
N GLN A 85 4.47 -1.49 7.90
CA GLN A 85 5.77 -2.17 7.97
C GLN A 85 6.42 -2.29 6.59
N ALA A 86 5.62 -2.56 5.55
CA ALA A 86 6.11 -2.59 4.18
C ALA A 86 6.65 -1.24 3.72
N LEU A 87 5.90 -0.16 3.97
CA LEU A 87 6.31 1.20 3.69
C LEU A 87 7.55 1.61 4.48
N TRP A 88 7.66 1.17 5.74
CA TRP A 88 8.83 1.41 6.58
C TRP A 88 10.08 0.75 6.03
N TYR A 89 10.00 -0.55 5.72
CA TYR A 89 11.10 -1.26 5.08
C TYR A 89 11.51 -0.61 3.75
N ASN A 90 10.52 -0.27 2.92
CA ASN A 90 10.76 0.40 1.64
C ASN A 90 11.43 1.77 1.84
N ALA A 91 10.99 2.54 2.84
CA ALA A 91 11.62 3.81 3.18
C ALA A 91 13.08 3.61 3.62
N LEU A 92 13.38 2.62 4.47
CA LEU A 92 14.76 2.34 4.89
C LEU A 92 15.66 1.96 3.71
N LYS A 93 15.18 1.14 2.77
CA LYS A 93 15.92 0.78 1.55
C LYS A 93 16.11 1.98 0.61
N ILE A 94 15.14 2.89 0.53
CA ILE A 94 15.30 4.16 -0.19
C ILE A 94 16.38 5.02 0.46
N MET A 95 16.37 5.11 1.78
CA MET A 95 17.34 5.91 2.54
C MET A 95 18.76 5.36 2.42
N GLU A 96 18.92 4.05 2.48
CA GLU A 96 20.20 3.36 2.18
C GLU A 96 20.70 3.69 0.76
N LEU A 97 19.82 3.60 -0.25
CA LEU A 97 20.16 3.92 -1.63
C LEU A 97 20.63 5.38 -1.78
N LEU A 98 19.90 6.31 -1.17
CA LEU A 98 20.23 7.74 -1.23
C LEU A 98 21.50 8.08 -0.44
N ALA A 99 21.68 7.51 0.75
CA ALA A 99 22.89 7.70 1.54
C ALA A 99 24.14 7.21 0.80
N ASN A 100 24.07 6.03 0.17
CA ASN A 100 25.13 5.54 -0.71
C ASN A 100 25.41 6.49 -1.87
N ARG A 101 24.35 6.97 -2.54
CA ARG A 101 24.46 7.92 -3.65
C ARG A 101 25.10 9.25 -3.24
N PHE A 102 24.81 9.73 -2.04
CA PHE A 102 25.33 10.98 -1.47
C PHE A 102 26.64 10.80 -0.72
N LYS A 103 27.18 9.57 -0.69
CA LYS A 103 28.45 9.19 -0.05
C LYS A 103 28.44 9.37 1.49
N GLU A 104 27.28 9.24 2.12
CA GLU A 104 27.10 9.18 3.58
C GLU A 104 27.14 7.72 4.05
N LYS A 105 28.34 7.14 4.12
CA LYS A 105 28.53 5.70 4.38
C LYS A 105 27.93 5.23 5.71
N ASP A 106 28.18 5.96 6.79
CA ASP A 106 27.70 5.60 8.13
C ASP A 106 26.16 5.57 8.19
N GLU A 107 25.50 6.51 7.51
CA GLU A 107 24.04 6.53 7.39
C GLU A 107 23.53 5.37 6.52
N ALA A 108 24.22 5.05 5.41
CA ALA A 108 23.87 3.92 4.57
C ALA A 108 23.93 2.58 5.35
N GLU A 109 25.00 2.36 6.11
CA GLU A 109 25.17 1.18 6.97
C GLU A 109 24.05 1.12 8.03
N ARG A 110 23.75 2.24 8.70
CA ARG A 110 22.66 2.33 9.67
C ARG A 110 21.30 1.94 9.06
N TYR A 111 20.95 2.50 7.90
CA TYR A 111 19.68 2.17 7.25
C TYR A 111 19.62 0.72 6.78
N ALA A 112 20.72 0.16 6.31
CA ALA A 112 20.81 -1.24 5.91
C ALA A 112 20.57 -2.19 7.10
N GLU A 113 21.18 -1.92 8.26
CA GLU A 113 20.97 -2.71 9.49
C GLU A 113 19.51 -2.64 9.97
N MET A 114 18.93 -1.43 9.97
CA MET A 114 17.53 -1.22 10.32
C MET A 114 16.62 -2.01 9.37
N ALA A 115 16.87 -1.93 8.05
CA ALA A 115 16.07 -2.60 7.04
C ALA A 115 16.13 -4.13 7.20
N GLU A 116 17.31 -4.70 7.46
CA GLU A 116 17.46 -6.14 7.64
C GLU A 116 16.77 -6.63 8.92
N LYS A 117 16.84 -5.85 10.00
CA LYS A 117 16.12 -6.15 11.25
C LYS A 117 14.60 -6.12 11.03
N THR A 118 14.09 -5.11 10.33
CA THR A 118 12.67 -5.02 9.96
C THR A 118 12.26 -6.21 9.09
N ARG A 119 13.06 -6.56 8.07
CA ARG A 119 12.79 -7.66 7.15
C ARG A 119 12.67 -9.00 7.87
N LYS A 120 13.65 -9.35 8.71
CA LYS A 120 13.63 -10.60 9.49
C LYS A 120 12.38 -10.70 10.36
N SER A 121 12.10 -9.64 11.12
CA SER A 121 10.94 -9.60 12.02
C SER A 121 9.61 -9.63 11.28
N PHE A 122 9.52 -8.98 10.11
CA PHE A 122 8.31 -9.01 9.29
C PHE A 122 8.03 -10.42 8.76
N VAL A 123 9.04 -11.07 8.16
CA VAL A 123 8.91 -12.42 7.60
C VAL A 123 8.52 -13.44 8.67
N GLU A 124 9.09 -13.33 9.87
CA GLU A 124 8.80 -14.21 11.00
C GLU A 124 7.40 -13.99 11.55
N LYS A 125 6.99 -12.74 11.77
CA LYS A 125 5.79 -12.41 12.55
C LYS A 125 4.53 -12.25 11.72
N PHE A 126 4.60 -11.73 10.50
CA PHE A 126 3.41 -11.41 9.70
C PHE A 126 2.91 -12.55 8.82
N TRP A 127 3.74 -13.56 8.53
CA TRP A 127 3.29 -14.68 7.71
C TRP A 127 2.28 -15.55 8.47
N ASN A 128 1.07 -15.69 7.92
CA ASN A 128 0.06 -16.60 8.42
C ASN A 128 0.13 -17.92 7.63
N PRO A 129 0.73 -18.99 8.18
CA PRO A 129 0.88 -20.26 7.48
C PRO A 129 -0.45 -21.01 7.28
N ARG A 130 -1.52 -20.65 8.00
CA ARG A 130 -2.84 -21.30 7.87
C ARG A 130 -3.62 -20.77 6.69
N LYS A 131 -3.50 -19.47 6.42
CA LYS A 131 -4.21 -18.78 5.32
C LYS A 131 -3.32 -18.50 4.11
N ASP A 132 -2.02 -18.82 4.20
CA ASP A 132 -1.04 -18.58 3.14
C ASP A 132 -0.99 -17.11 2.70
N CYS A 133 -1.13 -16.20 3.67
CA CYS A 133 -1.19 -14.76 3.47
C CYS A 133 -0.57 -14.01 4.64
N LEU A 134 -0.63 -12.67 4.65
CA LEU A 134 -0.17 -11.88 5.81
C LEU A 134 -1.30 -11.64 6.80
N PHE A 135 -0.97 -11.61 8.10
CA PHE A 135 -1.81 -10.96 9.11
C PHE A 135 -1.96 -9.48 8.77
N ASP A 136 -3.15 -8.89 8.96
CA ASP A 136 -3.37 -7.47 8.66
C ASP A 136 -2.71 -6.56 9.70
N VAL A 137 -2.73 -6.99 10.97
CA VAL A 137 -2.19 -6.25 12.12
C VAL A 137 -1.60 -7.23 13.12
N ILE A 138 -0.46 -6.86 13.72
CA ILE A 138 0.05 -7.52 14.93
C ILE A 138 -0.04 -6.53 16.08
N SER A 139 -0.78 -6.90 17.13
CA SER A 139 -1.04 -6.06 18.30
C SER A 139 -0.62 -6.77 19.59
N GLU A 140 -0.80 -6.09 20.72
CA GLU A 140 -0.63 -6.71 22.05
C GLU A 140 -1.71 -7.75 22.38
N HIS A 141 -2.82 -7.73 21.64
CA HIS A 141 -3.91 -8.70 21.78
C HIS A 141 -3.76 -9.91 20.84
N GLY A 142 -2.66 -9.99 20.09
CA GLY A 142 -2.38 -11.05 19.12
C GLY A 142 -2.42 -10.58 17.67
N GLU A 143 -2.44 -11.55 16.77
CA GLU A 143 -2.44 -11.37 15.32
C GLU A 143 -3.86 -11.29 14.75
N ASP A 144 -4.14 -10.25 13.97
CA ASP A 144 -5.38 -10.11 13.22
C ASP A 144 -5.26 -10.83 11.87
N ASP A 145 -5.98 -11.93 11.72
CA ASP A 145 -6.00 -12.77 10.52
C ASP A 145 -7.06 -12.39 9.48
N SER A 146 -7.68 -11.21 9.64
CA SER A 146 -8.60 -10.62 8.67
C SER A 146 -7.98 -10.57 7.29
N LEU A 147 -8.67 -11.15 6.30
CA LEU A 147 -8.22 -11.04 4.93
C LEU A 147 -8.58 -9.67 4.36
N ARG A 148 -7.57 -8.79 4.30
CA ARG A 148 -7.67 -7.40 3.84
C ARG A 148 -6.69 -7.13 2.70
N PRO A 149 -6.93 -6.09 1.88
CA PRO A 149 -6.12 -5.82 0.69
C PRO A 149 -4.76 -5.19 1.02
N ASN A 150 -4.54 -4.69 2.24
CA ASN A 150 -3.32 -3.97 2.64
C ASN A 150 -2.02 -4.73 2.34
N GLN A 151 -2.06 -6.06 2.42
CA GLN A 151 -0.93 -6.94 2.11
C GLN A 151 -0.41 -6.81 0.66
N VAL A 152 -1.23 -6.37 -0.31
CA VAL A 152 -0.73 -6.18 -1.69
C VAL A 152 0.29 -5.06 -1.78
N ILE A 153 0.25 -4.08 -0.88
CA ILE A 153 1.24 -3.00 -0.81
C ILE A 153 2.62 -3.58 -0.52
N ALA A 154 2.72 -4.62 0.33
CA ALA A 154 3.97 -5.29 0.65
C ALA A 154 4.63 -5.99 -0.54
N VAL A 155 3.84 -6.31 -1.57
CA VAL A 155 4.32 -6.94 -2.82
C VAL A 155 4.59 -5.88 -3.89
N ALA A 156 3.76 -4.84 -3.94
CA ALA A 156 3.78 -3.83 -4.99
C ALA A 156 4.96 -2.84 -4.90
N LEU A 157 5.46 -2.56 -3.69
CA LEU A 157 6.56 -1.62 -3.48
C LEU A 157 7.85 -2.09 -4.18
N ASP A 158 8.74 -1.14 -4.45
CA ASP A 158 10.04 -1.40 -5.10
C ASP A 158 10.87 -2.39 -4.31
N PHE A 159 10.97 -2.17 -3.00
CA PHE A 159 11.68 -3.04 -2.07
C PHE A 159 10.70 -3.93 -1.29
N THR A 160 10.84 -5.24 -1.44
CA THR A 160 9.94 -6.24 -0.83
C THR A 160 10.69 -7.15 0.14
N MET A 161 10.04 -7.57 1.22
CA MET A 161 10.66 -8.38 2.28
C MET A 161 10.53 -9.89 2.09
N LEU A 162 9.50 -10.33 1.35
CA LEU A 162 9.14 -11.73 1.18
C LEU A 162 9.71 -12.30 -0.12
N ASP A 163 9.89 -13.62 -0.13
CA ASP A 163 10.23 -14.37 -1.34
C ASP A 163 9.08 -14.38 -2.37
N ASN A 164 9.41 -14.73 -3.62
CA ASN A 164 8.45 -14.74 -4.73
C ASN A 164 7.29 -15.71 -4.51
N ALA A 165 7.51 -16.85 -3.85
CA ALA A 165 6.46 -17.84 -3.61
C ALA A 165 5.39 -17.30 -2.65
N LYS A 166 5.81 -16.63 -1.56
CA LYS A 166 4.89 -15.96 -0.63
C LYS A 166 4.19 -14.77 -1.28
N ASN A 167 4.91 -13.97 -2.05
CA ASN A 167 4.33 -12.85 -2.80
C ASN A 167 3.23 -13.33 -3.75
N GLU A 168 3.47 -14.43 -4.47
CA GLU A 168 2.50 -15.03 -5.37
C GLU A 168 1.24 -15.51 -4.62
N LYS A 169 1.41 -16.19 -3.48
CA LYS A 169 0.28 -16.62 -2.62
C LYS A 169 -0.58 -15.45 -2.14
N ILE A 170 0.06 -14.35 -1.74
CA ILE A 170 -0.63 -13.10 -1.33
C ILE A 170 -1.47 -12.54 -2.47
N VAL A 171 -0.90 -12.44 -3.68
CA VAL A 171 -1.62 -11.95 -4.85
C VAL A 171 -2.80 -12.86 -5.18
N ASP A 172 -2.61 -14.17 -5.15
CA ASP A 172 -3.63 -15.15 -5.52
C ASP A 172 -4.83 -15.14 -4.56
N VAL A 173 -4.60 -15.03 -3.25
CA VAL A 173 -5.69 -14.94 -2.27
C VAL A 173 -6.45 -13.61 -2.39
N VAL A 174 -5.74 -12.49 -2.60
CA VAL A 174 -6.39 -11.18 -2.78
C VAL A 174 -7.20 -11.14 -4.08
N HIS A 175 -6.65 -11.69 -5.16
CA HIS A 175 -7.35 -11.80 -6.44
C HIS A 175 -8.64 -12.61 -6.27
N ARG A 176 -8.57 -13.77 -5.62
CA ARG A 176 -9.72 -14.67 -5.46
C ARG A 176 -10.82 -14.08 -4.58
N GLU A 177 -10.46 -13.47 -3.46
CA GLU A 177 -11.42 -13.14 -2.40
C GLU A 177 -11.88 -11.67 -2.42
N LEU A 178 -11.01 -10.75 -2.87
CA LEU A 178 -11.21 -9.31 -2.70
C LEU A 178 -11.42 -8.56 -4.01
N LEU A 179 -10.94 -9.08 -5.16
CA LEU A 179 -11.12 -8.38 -6.43
C LEU A 179 -12.60 -8.25 -6.81
N THR A 180 -12.94 -7.08 -7.33
CA THR A 180 -14.23 -6.74 -7.93
C THR A 180 -14.00 -5.99 -9.23
N PRO A 181 -15.03 -5.74 -10.05
CA PRO A 181 -14.87 -5.01 -11.31
C PRO A 181 -14.24 -3.60 -11.15
N TYR A 182 -14.41 -2.94 -10.00
CA TYR A 182 -14.04 -1.53 -9.83
C TYR A 182 -13.00 -1.27 -8.73
N GLY A 183 -12.42 -2.33 -8.15
CA GLY A 183 -11.48 -2.19 -7.04
C GLY A 183 -11.36 -3.44 -6.19
N LEU A 184 -10.63 -3.33 -5.07
CA LEU A 184 -10.58 -4.39 -4.06
C LEU A 184 -11.57 -4.09 -2.93
N ARG A 185 -12.27 -5.12 -2.45
CA ARG A 185 -12.97 -5.08 -1.17
C ARG A 185 -11.98 -4.87 -0.04
N THR A 186 -12.38 -4.08 0.95
CA THR A 186 -11.58 -3.80 2.14
C THR A 186 -11.56 -4.93 3.17
N LEU A 187 -12.47 -5.90 3.04
CA LEU A 187 -12.56 -7.07 3.91
C LEU A 187 -13.21 -8.23 3.13
N ALA A 188 -12.76 -9.46 3.37
CA ALA A 188 -13.34 -10.66 2.76
C ALA A 188 -14.79 -10.89 3.19
N ARG A 189 -15.61 -11.42 2.27
CA ARG A 189 -17.05 -11.61 2.46
C ARG A 189 -17.42 -12.58 3.60
N ASN A 190 -16.54 -13.54 3.88
CA ASN A 190 -16.76 -14.54 4.92
C ASN A 190 -16.43 -14.03 6.33
N ASP A 191 -15.90 -12.81 6.47
CA ASP A 191 -15.68 -12.20 7.77
C ASP A 191 -17.01 -11.72 8.36
N PRO A 192 -17.33 -12.02 9.64
CA PRO A 192 -18.58 -11.61 10.26
C PRO A 192 -18.76 -10.09 10.36
N ARG A 193 -17.68 -9.30 10.23
CA ARG A 193 -17.73 -7.84 10.20
C ARG A 193 -18.01 -7.28 8.80
N TYR A 194 -18.11 -8.11 7.78
CA TYR A 194 -18.32 -7.68 6.41
C TYR A 194 -19.64 -6.90 6.24
N VAL A 195 -19.55 -5.69 5.70
CA VAL A 195 -20.66 -4.83 5.31
C VAL A 195 -20.41 -4.34 3.88
N GLY A 196 -21.05 -5.02 2.93
CA GLY A 196 -20.85 -4.78 1.50
C GLY A 196 -21.62 -3.61 0.91
N VAL A 197 -22.48 -2.92 1.66
CA VAL A 197 -23.27 -1.79 1.16
C VAL A 197 -23.01 -0.56 2.02
N TYR A 198 -22.50 0.51 1.40
CA TYR A 198 -22.25 1.79 2.04
C TYR A 198 -23.48 2.69 1.88
N ALA A 199 -24.45 2.55 2.79
CA ALA A 199 -25.71 3.29 2.74
C ALA A 199 -26.27 3.61 4.15
N GLY A 200 -27.30 4.43 4.18
CA GLY A 200 -27.98 4.83 5.42
C GLY A 200 -27.34 6.03 6.11
N ASP A 201 -27.49 6.06 7.43
CA ASP A 201 -26.98 7.11 8.30
C ASP A 201 -25.44 7.08 8.41
N ARG A 202 -24.86 8.12 9.04
CA ARG A 202 -23.41 8.22 9.22
C ARG A 202 -22.84 6.96 9.87
N ARG A 203 -23.49 6.45 10.91
CA ARG A 203 -23.04 5.28 11.66
C ARG A 203 -22.98 4.02 10.81
N SER A 204 -24.00 3.78 9.98
CA SER A 204 -24.04 2.61 9.08
C SER A 204 -22.99 2.70 7.98
N ARG A 205 -22.79 3.91 7.44
CA ARG A 205 -21.77 4.18 6.44
C ARG A 205 -20.35 4.01 7.00
N ASP A 206 -20.06 4.58 8.17
CA ASP A 206 -18.74 4.46 8.81
C ASP A 206 -18.40 3.00 9.15
N LYS A 207 -19.40 2.19 9.53
CA LYS A 207 -19.24 0.73 9.71
C LYS A 207 -18.78 0.03 8.43
N ALA A 208 -19.31 0.42 7.28
CA ALA A 208 -19.04 -0.20 5.99
C ALA A 208 -17.76 0.29 5.31
N TYR A 209 -17.34 1.54 5.60
CA TYR A 209 -16.33 2.29 4.85
C TYR A 209 -15.02 1.53 4.60
N HIS A 210 -14.57 0.76 5.60
CA HIS A 210 -13.39 -0.12 5.50
C HIS A 210 -13.67 -1.57 5.91
N ASN A 211 -14.93 -2.02 5.91
CA ASN A 211 -15.29 -3.41 6.23
C ASN A 211 -16.07 -4.08 5.09
N GLY A 212 -15.76 -3.76 3.84
CA GLY A 212 -16.37 -4.46 2.69
C GLY A 212 -16.61 -3.60 1.48
N THR A 213 -16.66 -2.28 1.68
CA THR A 213 -16.63 -1.28 0.61
C THR A 213 -15.41 -1.49 -0.30
N VAL A 214 -15.59 -1.24 -1.58
CA VAL A 214 -14.58 -1.39 -2.64
C VAL A 214 -13.85 -0.08 -2.87
N TRP A 215 -12.52 -0.15 -2.93
CA TRP A 215 -11.64 1.00 -3.15
C TRP A 215 -10.87 0.86 -4.48
N PRO A 216 -11.06 1.79 -5.44
CA PRO A 216 -10.46 1.70 -6.78
C PRO A 216 -8.95 1.88 -6.81
N TRP A 217 -8.39 2.76 -5.97
CA TRP A 217 -6.96 3.04 -5.98
C TRP A 217 -6.12 1.79 -5.72
N LEU A 218 -6.66 0.80 -5.00
CA LEU A 218 -6.00 -0.47 -4.70
C LEU A 218 -5.76 -1.34 -5.95
N LEU A 219 -6.41 -1.06 -7.08
CA LEU A 219 -6.07 -1.70 -8.36
C LEU A 219 -4.66 -1.37 -8.82
N GLY A 220 -4.11 -0.22 -8.41
CA GLY A 220 -2.71 0.13 -8.66
C GLY A 220 -1.75 -0.87 -8.03
N PRO A 221 -1.61 -0.90 -6.70
CA PRO A 221 -0.72 -1.85 -6.04
C PRO A 221 -1.05 -3.31 -6.38
N PHE A 222 -2.34 -3.67 -6.53
CA PHE A 222 -2.71 -5.03 -6.95
C PHE A 222 -2.17 -5.40 -8.34
N THR A 223 -2.32 -4.52 -9.33
CA THR A 223 -1.86 -4.78 -10.71
C THR A 223 -0.34 -4.86 -10.79
N THR A 224 0.37 -3.94 -10.11
CA THR A 224 1.84 -4.01 -9.99
C THR A 224 2.27 -5.32 -9.33
N ALA A 225 1.66 -5.70 -8.20
CA ALA A 225 1.97 -6.96 -7.51
C ALA A 225 1.70 -8.20 -8.37
N PHE A 226 0.58 -8.21 -9.12
CA PHE A 226 0.22 -9.30 -10.02
C PHE A 226 1.25 -9.49 -11.13
N LEU A 227 1.63 -8.42 -11.83
CA LEU A 227 2.59 -8.52 -12.93
C LEU A 227 4.02 -8.78 -12.43
N LYS A 228 4.39 -8.26 -11.25
CA LYS A 228 5.69 -8.54 -10.62
C LYS A 228 5.84 -10.02 -10.24
N THR A 229 4.78 -10.67 -9.79
CA THR A 229 4.81 -12.09 -9.37
C THR A 229 4.56 -13.07 -10.51
N LYS A 230 3.65 -12.76 -11.44
CA LYS A 230 3.26 -13.64 -12.55
C LYS A 230 4.02 -13.37 -13.85
N GLY A 231 4.79 -12.29 -13.90
CA GLY A 231 5.58 -11.86 -15.06
C GLY A 231 4.84 -10.93 -16.03
N TYR A 232 5.62 -10.30 -16.92
CA TYR A 232 5.19 -9.22 -17.82
C TYR A 232 4.91 -9.65 -19.26
N THR A 233 4.71 -10.95 -19.49
CA THR A 233 4.34 -11.47 -20.82
C THR A 233 3.04 -10.84 -21.34
N ASP A 234 2.89 -10.73 -22.65
CA ASP A 234 1.78 -9.98 -23.27
C ASP A 234 0.40 -10.46 -22.80
N TYR A 235 0.19 -11.78 -22.71
CA TYR A 235 -1.09 -12.33 -22.25
C TYR A 235 -1.38 -11.99 -20.77
N ARG A 236 -0.35 -11.81 -19.92
CA ARG A 236 -0.52 -11.37 -18.52
C ARG A 236 -0.88 -9.89 -18.44
N ARG A 237 -0.23 -9.05 -19.25
CA ARG A 237 -0.56 -7.61 -19.35
C ARG A 237 -1.96 -7.40 -19.90
N GLU A 238 -2.34 -8.15 -20.93
CA GLU A 238 -3.69 -8.12 -21.50
C GLU A 238 -4.74 -8.60 -20.49
N CYS A 239 -4.43 -9.66 -19.73
CA CYS A 239 -5.28 -10.13 -18.64
C CYS A 239 -5.49 -9.04 -17.58
N ALA A 240 -4.42 -8.37 -17.15
CA ALA A 240 -4.50 -7.28 -16.17
C ALA A 240 -5.34 -6.11 -16.68
N LEU A 241 -5.13 -5.70 -17.94
CA LEU A 241 -5.93 -4.66 -18.58
C LEU A 241 -7.41 -5.03 -18.57
N LYS A 242 -7.76 -6.17 -19.18
CA LYS A 242 -9.15 -6.57 -19.38
C LYS A 242 -9.91 -6.82 -18.08
N ASN A 243 -9.26 -7.47 -17.11
CA ASN A 243 -9.96 -7.96 -15.92
C ASN A 243 -9.86 -7.01 -14.72
N PHE A 244 -8.83 -6.16 -14.66
CA PHE A 244 -8.61 -5.31 -13.47
C PHE A 244 -8.91 -3.84 -13.77
N LEU A 245 -8.52 -3.34 -14.94
CA LEU A 245 -8.54 -1.90 -15.22
C LEU A 245 -9.68 -1.48 -16.14
N SER A 246 -9.94 -2.23 -17.21
CA SER A 246 -10.93 -1.89 -18.24
C SER A 246 -12.33 -1.63 -17.68
N PRO A 247 -12.89 -2.43 -16.75
CA PRO A 247 -14.25 -2.18 -16.28
C PRO A 247 -14.37 -0.82 -15.57
N LEU A 248 -13.39 -0.45 -14.74
CA LEU A 248 -13.34 0.87 -14.09
C LEU A 248 -13.12 1.99 -15.10
N LEU A 249 -12.09 1.87 -15.96
CA LEU A 249 -11.64 2.95 -16.85
C LEU A 249 -12.58 3.18 -18.05
N THR A 250 -13.45 2.24 -18.39
CA THR A 250 -14.37 2.37 -19.53
C THR A 250 -15.82 2.53 -19.09
N GLU A 251 -16.29 1.76 -18.11
CA GLU A 251 -17.71 1.77 -17.73
C GLU A 251 -18.06 2.87 -16.71
N ARG A 252 -17.08 3.34 -15.92
CA ARG A 252 -17.34 4.26 -14.80
C ARG A 252 -16.85 5.68 -15.01
N ILE A 253 -15.86 5.90 -15.88
CA ILE A 253 -15.21 7.20 -16.12
C ILE A 253 -16.13 8.32 -16.60
N SER A 254 -17.35 8.00 -17.07
CA SER A 254 -18.35 8.96 -17.53
C SER A 254 -19.68 8.89 -16.77
N LYS A 255 -19.80 8.04 -15.75
CA LYS A 255 -21.09 7.79 -15.07
C LYS A 255 -21.39 8.74 -13.91
N SER A 256 -20.38 9.14 -13.15
CA SER A 256 -20.58 10.01 -11.97
C SER A 256 -20.01 11.42 -12.17
N GLY A 257 -19.01 11.56 -13.04
CA GLY A 257 -18.48 12.82 -13.55
C GLY A 257 -17.59 12.54 -14.75
N LEU A 258 -17.41 13.51 -15.65
CA LEU A 258 -16.62 13.31 -16.85
C LEU A 258 -15.12 13.25 -16.52
N GLY A 259 -14.48 12.12 -16.80
CA GLY A 259 -13.03 11.95 -16.62
C GLY A 259 -12.60 11.73 -15.17
N VAL A 260 -13.54 11.50 -14.26
CA VAL A 260 -13.28 11.31 -12.83
C VAL A 260 -13.88 10.00 -12.32
N LEU A 261 -13.30 9.47 -11.26
CA LEU A 261 -13.74 8.23 -10.63
C LEU A 261 -14.08 8.47 -9.16
N ASN A 262 -15.13 7.75 -8.71
CA ASN A 262 -15.57 7.79 -7.33
C ASN A 262 -14.49 7.28 -6.37
N GLU A 263 -14.60 7.74 -5.14
CA GLU A 263 -13.80 7.28 -4.02
C GLU A 263 -14.00 5.80 -3.72
N ILE A 264 -15.26 5.37 -3.69
CA ILE A 264 -15.63 4.03 -3.26
C ILE A 264 -16.83 3.50 -4.04
N PHE A 265 -16.98 2.18 -4.00
CA PHE A 265 -18.12 1.47 -4.54
C PHE A 265 -18.67 0.50 -3.48
N ASP A 266 -19.97 0.19 -3.54
CA ASP A 266 -20.51 -0.92 -2.78
C ASP A 266 -19.73 -2.22 -3.12
N GLY A 267 -19.48 -3.07 -2.12
CA GLY A 267 -18.77 -4.34 -2.27
C GLY A 267 -19.58 -5.47 -2.91
N GLU A 268 -20.89 -5.26 -3.05
CA GLU A 268 -21.85 -6.18 -3.66
C GLU A 268 -22.45 -5.62 -4.96
N PRO A 269 -22.83 -6.48 -5.92
CA PRO A 269 -23.59 -6.07 -7.09
C PRO A 269 -24.83 -5.23 -6.70
N PRO A 270 -25.15 -4.16 -7.46
CA PRO A 270 -24.58 -3.76 -8.75
C PRO A 270 -23.31 -2.89 -8.65
N TYR A 271 -22.60 -2.91 -7.51
CA TYR A 271 -21.41 -2.10 -7.23
C TYR A 271 -21.69 -0.61 -7.44
N THR A 272 -22.68 -0.09 -6.71
CA THR A 272 -23.10 1.31 -6.82
C THR A 272 -21.95 2.24 -6.45
N SER A 273 -21.75 3.30 -7.22
CA SER A 273 -20.82 4.39 -6.89
C SER A 273 -21.21 5.08 -5.58
N ARG A 274 -20.26 5.33 -4.69
CA ARG A 274 -20.44 5.96 -3.37
C ARG A 274 -19.33 6.99 -3.10
N GLY A 275 -19.40 7.65 -1.94
CA GLY A 275 -18.36 8.58 -1.48
C GLY A 275 -18.18 9.79 -2.38
N CYS A 276 -16.98 10.38 -2.33
CA CYS A 276 -16.63 11.51 -3.20
C CYS A 276 -16.72 11.11 -4.68
N ILE A 277 -17.28 12.00 -5.52
CA ILE A 277 -17.46 11.75 -6.97
C ILE A 277 -16.13 11.82 -7.74
N ALA A 278 -15.20 12.68 -7.29
CA ALA A 278 -13.94 12.92 -7.95
C ALA A 278 -12.79 12.73 -6.96
N GLN A 279 -12.16 11.56 -7.00
CA GLN A 279 -11.17 11.17 -6.01
C GLN A 279 -9.81 10.88 -6.65
N ALA A 280 -8.76 11.60 -6.23
CA ALA A 280 -7.51 11.72 -6.98
C ALA A 280 -6.79 10.38 -7.17
N TRP A 281 -6.53 9.67 -6.06
CA TRP A 281 -5.97 8.31 -6.05
C TRP A 281 -6.83 7.26 -6.78
N SER A 282 -8.15 7.40 -6.81
CA SER A 282 -9.02 6.49 -7.61
C SER A 282 -8.83 6.64 -9.11
N VAL A 283 -8.27 7.77 -9.58
CA VAL A 283 -7.88 8.00 -10.98
C VAL A 283 -6.39 7.71 -11.19
N ALA A 284 -5.54 8.27 -10.34
CA ALA A 284 -4.10 8.27 -10.54
C ALA A 284 -3.49 6.86 -10.48
N GLU A 285 -3.87 6.01 -9.50
CA GLU A 285 -3.27 4.68 -9.37
C GLU A 285 -3.64 3.73 -10.53
N PRO A 286 -4.91 3.58 -10.92
CA PRO A 286 -5.27 2.79 -12.11
C PRO A 286 -4.61 3.30 -13.39
N PHE A 287 -4.50 4.62 -13.55
CA PHE A 287 -3.84 5.22 -14.71
C PHE A 287 -2.33 4.98 -14.69
N ARG A 288 -1.67 5.13 -13.54
CA ARG A 288 -0.25 4.83 -13.35
C ARG A 288 0.07 3.41 -13.79
N VAL A 289 -0.66 2.40 -13.30
CA VAL A 289 -0.38 1.00 -13.67
C VAL A 289 -0.75 0.66 -15.10
N TYR A 290 -1.74 1.33 -15.68
CA TYR A 290 -2.01 1.21 -17.10
C TYR A 290 -0.79 1.65 -17.93
N VAL A 291 -0.20 2.80 -17.61
CA VAL A 291 0.95 3.35 -18.34
C VAL A 291 2.22 2.54 -18.04
N GLU A 292 2.57 2.37 -16.76
CA GLU A 292 3.84 1.80 -16.33
C GLU A 292 3.89 0.27 -16.46
N GLU A 293 2.78 -0.43 -16.19
CA GLU A 293 2.77 -1.89 -16.11
C GLU A 293 2.13 -2.54 -17.34
N VAL A 294 1.00 -2.02 -17.82
CA VAL A 294 0.33 -2.59 -18.99
C VAL A 294 0.99 -2.13 -20.28
N MET A 295 1.18 -0.82 -20.48
CA MET A 295 1.84 -0.29 -21.67
C MET A 295 3.36 -0.40 -21.62
N GLN A 296 3.93 -0.71 -20.44
CA GLN A 296 5.38 -0.79 -20.21
C GLN A 296 6.14 0.51 -20.52
N VAL A 297 5.46 1.66 -20.39
CA VAL A 297 6.11 2.97 -20.43
C VAL A 297 6.73 3.23 -19.07
N LYS A 298 7.92 2.65 -18.86
CA LYS A 298 8.65 2.73 -17.60
C LYS A 298 9.30 4.11 -17.39
N PRO A 299 9.51 4.52 -16.11
CA PRO A 299 10.24 5.76 -15.84
C PRO A 299 11.66 5.73 -16.44
N VAL A 300 12.04 6.80 -17.13
CA VAL A 300 13.26 6.84 -17.97
C VAL A 300 14.54 6.59 -17.18
N TYR A 301 14.59 6.99 -15.91
CA TYR A 301 15.77 6.84 -15.06
C TYR A 301 15.67 5.67 -14.08
N GLU A 302 14.62 4.84 -14.12
CA GLU A 302 14.40 3.76 -13.15
C GLU A 302 15.62 2.86 -12.98
N LYS A 303 16.15 2.33 -14.09
CA LYS A 303 17.36 1.49 -14.06
C LYS A 303 18.56 2.21 -13.46
N LYS A 304 18.75 3.49 -13.78
CA LYS A 304 19.88 4.29 -13.28
C LYS A 304 19.73 4.61 -11.79
N VAL A 305 18.51 4.86 -11.33
CA VAL A 305 18.22 5.18 -9.93
C VAL A 305 18.40 3.95 -9.06
N LEU A 306 17.96 2.79 -9.54
CA LEU A 306 18.07 1.51 -8.84
C LEU A 306 19.41 0.78 -9.08
N GLN A 307 20.34 1.36 -9.84
CA GLN A 307 21.70 0.83 -10.01
C GLN A 307 22.50 1.00 -8.70
N ASN A 308 23.25 -0.03 -8.32
CA ASN A 308 24.01 -0.19 -7.05
C ASN A 308 23.21 -0.68 -5.84
N LEU A 309 22.07 -1.34 -6.07
CA LEU A 309 21.46 -2.26 -5.10
C LEU A 309 22.03 -3.67 -5.24
#